data_AF-A0A565BUR4-F1
#
_entry.id   AF-A0A565BUR4-F1
#
_cell.length_a   1.000
_cell.length_b   1.000
_cell.length_c   1.000
_cell.angle_alpha   90.00
_cell.angle_beta   90.00
_cell.angle_gamma   90.00
#
_symmetry.space_group_name_H-M   'P 1'
#
loop_
_entity.id
_entity.type
_entity.pdbx_description
1 polymer ?
#
loop_
_entity_poly.entity_id
_entity_poly.type
_entity_poly.pdbx_seq_one_letter_code
_entity_poly.pdbx_strand_id
1 'polypeptide(L)'
;MLEKIGSTPGFLDNHIPNHQIEVGVTKIPKFKFSFEFEASNVLKDMGLTSPFSTHGGSLTEMVDSPSTAENMYVSNILHKACIEVDEEGTEAAAVSVGVMKVTCLRRNPDFIDDHPFLFTVREDKSGVILFMGQILNPSKH
;
A
#
# COMPACT_ATOMS: atom_id res chain seq x y z
N MET A 1 -14.37 6.02 -1.86
CA MET A 1 -12.96 6.15 -2.29
C MET A 1 -12.41 4.82 -2.79
N LEU A 2 -12.41 3.75 -1.96
CA LEU A 2 -11.90 2.42 -2.34
C LEU A 2 -12.55 1.83 -3.61
N GLU A 3 -13.87 1.98 -3.77
CA GLU A 3 -14.56 1.52 -4.99
C GLU A 3 -13.99 2.16 -6.26
N LYS A 4 -13.63 3.45 -6.20
CA LYS A 4 -13.06 4.17 -7.35
C LYS A 4 -11.66 3.66 -7.69
N ILE A 5 -10.86 3.34 -6.68
CA ILE A 5 -9.52 2.78 -6.84
C ILE A 5 -9.59 1.39 -7.49
N GLY A 6 -10.51 0.54 -7.02
CA GLY A 6 -10.68 -0.82 -7.54
C GLY A 6 -11.33 -0.90 -8.92
N SER A 7 -12.11 0.11 -9.32
CA SER A 7 -12.83 0.13 -10.60
C SER A 7 -12.14 0.91 -11.72
N THR A 8 -11.10 1.70 -11.41
CA THR A 8 -10.41 2.54 -12.39
C THR A 8 -9.03 1.95 -12.73
N PRO A 9 -8.82 1.43 -13.95
CA PRO A 9 -7.52 0.94 -14.38
C PRO A 9 -6.45 2.03 -14.30
N GLY A 10 -5.26 1.70 -13.79
CA GLY A 10 -4.14 2.64 -13.67
C GLY A 10 -4.43 3.81 -12.72
N PHE A 11 -5.38 3.69 -11.79
CA PHE A 11 -5.72 4.78 -10.86
C PHE A 11 -4.47 5.30 -10.14
N LEU A 12 -3.65 4.41 -9.60
CA LEU A 12 -2.48 4.79 -8.81
C LEU A 12 -1.44 5.53 -9.65
N ASP A 13 -1.14 5.04 -10.86
CA ASP A 13 -0.18 5.67 -11.76
C ASP A 13 -0.62 7.07 -12.21
N ASN A 14 -1.93 7.27 -12.38
CA ASN A 14 -2.51 8.56 -12.78
C ASN A 14 -2.67 9.56 -11.63
N HIS A 15 -2.45 9.16 -10.38
CA HIS A 15 -2.61 10.02 -9.19
C HIS A 15 -1.30 10.21 -8.42
N ILE A 16 -0.15 10.03 -9.09
CA ILE A 16 1.17 10.34 -8.52
C ILE A 16 1.45 11.84 -8.72
N PRO A 17 1.64 12.63 -7.65
CA PRO A 17 2.08 14.02 -7.77
C PRO A 17 3.44 14.10 -8.47
N ASN A 18 3.53 14.88 -9.55
CA ASN A 18 4.74 15.02 -10.38
C ASN A 18 5.52 16.32 -10.14
N HIS A 19 5.01 17.20 -9.29
CA HIS A 19 5.62 18.50 -8.96
C HIS A 19 5.52 18.79 -7.47
N GLN A 20 6.61 19.30 -6.89
CA GLN A 20 6.59 19.84 -5.53
C GLN A 20 5.89 21.19 -5.53
N ILE A 21 5.01 21.40 -4.55
CA ILE A 21 4.34 22.68 -4.33
C ILE A 21 4.63 23.15 -2.90
N GLU A 22 4.65 24.47 -2.72
CA GLU A 22 4.72 25.05 -1.39
C GLU A 22 3.36 24.86 -0.70
N VAL A 23 3.37 24.22 0.46
CA VAL A 23 2.18 23.99 1.30
C VAL A 23 2.22 24.93 2.51
N GLY A 24 1.04 25.28 3.03
CA GLY A 24 0.92 26.13 4.22
C GLY A 24 1.24 25.34 5.49
N VAL A 25 0.23 24.68 6.05
CA VAL A 25 0.37 23.79 7.20
C VAL A 25 0.42 22.34 6.74
N THR A 26 1.42 21.58 7.20
CA THR A 26 1.52 20.13 7.00
C THR A 26 1.32 19.40 8.32
N LYS A 27 0.38 18.46 8.37
CA LYS A 27 0.16 17.56 9.50
C LYS A 27 -0.08 16.15 8.98
N ILE A 28 0.93 15.29 9.16
CA ILE A 28 0.85 13.86 8.88
C ILE A 28 0.97 13.14 10.23
N PRO A 29 0.04 12.25 10.59
CA PRO A 29 0.10 11.54 11.85
C PRO A 29 1.25 10.53 11.84
N LYS A 30 1.93 10.39 12.98
CA LYS A 30 2.82 9.26 13.23
C LYS A 30 1.95 8.03 13.45
N PHE A 31 2.37 6.88 12.95
CA PHE A 31 1.67 5.64 13.22
C PHE A 31 2.60 4.44 13.16
N LYS A 32 2.32 3.44 13.99
CA LYS A 32 3.03 2.18 14.01
C LYS A 32 2.03 1.06 14.24
N PHE A 33 1.97 0.10 13.33
CA PHE A 33 1.13 -1.08 13.51
C PHE A 33 1.65 -2.25 12.70
N SER A 34 1.15 -3.44 13.04
CA SER A 34 1.35 -4.65 12.27
C SER A 34 0.01 -5.27 11.94
N PHE A 35 -0.08 -5.87 10.76
CA PHE A 35 -1.26 -6.56 10.29
C PHE A 35 -0.90 -7.99 9.90
N GLU A 36 -1.71 -8.94 10.31
CA GLU A 36 -1.53 -10.37 10.03
C GLU A 36 -2.86 -10.96 9.61
N PHE A 37 -2.87 -11.71 8.51
CA PHE A 37 -4.06 -12.40 8.04
C PHE A 37 -3.71 -13.64 7.23
N GLU A 38 -4.69 -14.52 7.11
CA GLU A 38 -4.62 -15.68 6.23
C GLU A 38 -5.07 -15.28 4.80
N ALA A 39 -4.11 -15.09 3.91
CA ALA A 39 -4.34 -14.71 2.52
C ALA A 39 -5.01 -15.80 1.68
N SER A 40 -4.92 -17.08 2.09
CA SER A 40 -5.64 -18.17 1.42
C SER A 40 -7.14 -17.94 1.35
N ASN A 41 -7.75 -17.36 2.39
CA ASN A 41 -9.19 -17.10 2.42
C ASN A 41 -9.57 -16.01 1.41
N VAL A 42 -8.82 -14.90 1.40
CA VAL A 42 -9.05 -13.79 0.46
C VAL A 42 -8.86 -14.24 -0.99
N LEU A 43 -7.82 -15.03 -1.28
CA LEU A 43 -7.56 -15.53 -2.62
C LEU A 43 -8.67 -16.48 -3.11
N LYS A 44 -9.19 -17.34 -2.24
CA LYS A 44 -10.35 -18.21 -2.54
C LYS A 44 -11.60 -17.38 -2.85
N ASP A 45 -11.88 -16.35 -2.05
CA ASP A 45 -13.02 -15.44 -2.27
C ASP A 45 -12.89 -14.66 -3.59
N MET A 46 -11.65 -14.39 -4.03
CA MET A 46 -11.36 -13.81 -5.35
C MET A 46 -11.42 -14.82 -6.51
N GLY A 47 -11.73 -16.10 -6.24
CA GLY A 47 -11.88 -17.15 -7.24
C GLY A 47 -10.67 -18.05 -7.43
N LEU A 48 -9.54 -17.79 -6.77
CA LEU A 48 -8.36 -18.67 -6.80
C LEU A 48 -8.54 -19.82 -5.81
N THR A 49 -9.14 -20.92 -6.28
CA THR A 49 -9.46 -22.09 -5.44
C THR A 49 -8.58 -23.30 -5.73
N SER A 50 -8.10 -23.47 -6.97
CA SER A 50 -7.38 -24.67 -7.41
C SER A 50 -6.15 -25.02 -6.56
N PRO A 51 -5.24 -24.08 -6.21
CA PRO A 51 -4.06 -24.41 -5.40
C PRO A 51 -4.39 -24.94 -4.00
N PHE A 52 -5.59 -24.67 -3.50
CA PHE A 52 -6.05 -25.03 -2.16
C PHE A 52 -6.95 -26.28 -2.15
N SER A 53 -7.25 -26.85 -3.32
CA SER A 53 -8.09 -28.05 -3.43
C SER A 53 -7.27 -29.29 -3.17
N THR A 54 -7.76 -30.17 -2.29
CA THR A 54 -7.17 -31.50 -2.05
C THR A 54 -7.33 -32.44 -3.24
N HIS A 55 -8.26 -32.15 -4.16
CA HIS A 55 -8.52 -32.92 -5.36
C HIS A 55 -8.54 -31.96 -6.55
N GLY A 56 -7.50 -31.98 -7.41
CA GLY A 56 -7.43 -31.15 -8.62
C GLY A 56 -6.61 -29.85 -8.51
N GLY A 57 -5.87 -29.65 -7.42
CA GLY A 57 -4.78 -28.68 -7.38
C GLY A 57 -3.52 -29.26 -8.02
N SER A 58 -3.24 -28.97 -9.28
CA SER A 58 -2.04 -29.50 -9.96
C SER A 58 -0.80 -28.70 -9.55
N LEU A 59 -0.25 -28.97 -8.36
CA LEU A 59 1.06 -28.47 -7.90
C LEU A 59 2.18 -29.48 -8.20
N THR A 60 2.04 -30.24 -9.29
CA THR A 60 2.87 -31.40 -9.61
C THR A 60 4.34 -31.07 -9.80
N GLU A 61 4.64 -29.85 -10.26
CA GLU A 61 6.00 -29.39 -10.50
C GLU A 61 6.73 -28.94 -9.22
N MET A 62 6.10 -29.01 -8.05
CA MET A 62 6.72 -28.61 -6.79
C MET A 62 7.53 -29.72 -6.11
N VAL A 63 7.33 -30.99 -6.50
CA VAL A 63 8.01 -32.16 -5.91
C VAL A 63 8.36 -33.20 -6.97
N ASP A 64 9.50 -33.86 -6.82
CA ASP A 64 9.98 -34.85 -7.80
C ASP A 64 9.19 -36.17 -7.82
N SER A 65 8.42 -36.45 -6.76
CA SER A 65 7.68 -37.71 -6.60
C SER A 65 6.26 -37.59 -7.14
N PRO A 66 5.90 -38.34 -8.21
CA PRO A 66 4.56 -38.26 -8.81
C PRO A 66 3.44 -38.63 -7.83
N SER A 67 3.64 -39.62 -6.98
CA SER A 67 2.65 -40.05 -5.98
C SER A 67 2.38 -39.00 -4.89
N THR A 68 3.37 -38.18 -4.58
CA THR A 68 3.23 -37.08 -3.61
C THR A 68 2.62 -35.85 -4.29
N ALA A 69 3.02 -35.58 -5.54
CA ALA A 69 2.51 -34.50 -6.37
C ALA A 69 0.98 -34.55 -6.56
N GLU A 70 0.40 -35.74 -6.74
CA GLU A 70 -1.04 -35.92 -6.96
C GLU A 70 -1.93 -35.47 -5.79
N ASN A 71 -1.38 -35.44 -4.57
CA ASN A 71 -2.11 -35.08 -3.34
C ASN A 71 -1.61 -33.76 -2.72
N MET A 72 -0.81 -32.99 -3.47
CA MET A 72 -0.20 -31.78 -2.96
C MET A 72 -1.10 -30.57 -3.14
N TYR A 73 -1.30 -29.81 -2.07
CA TYR A 73 -2.11 -28.59 -2.05
C TYR A 73 -1.52 -27.58 -1.06
N VAL A 74 -1.85 -26.30 -1.26
CA VAL A 74 -1.53 -25.24 -0.30
C VAL A 74 -2.53 -25.32 0.85
N SER A 75 -2.04 -25.55 2.07
CA SER A 75 -2.88 -25.52 3.27
C SER A 75 -3.33 -24.09 3.59
N ASN A 76 -2.37 -23.20 3.85
CA ASN A 76 -2.61 -21.83 4.26
C ASN A 76 -1.50 -20.91 3.71
N ILE A 77 -1.85 -19.65 3.45
CA ILE A 77 -0.89 -18.58 3.18
C ILE A 77 -1.04 -17.55 4.28
N LEU A 78 -0.04 -17.43 5.14
CA LEU A 78 -0.03 -16.47 6.25
C LEU A 78 0.80 -15.25 5.82
N HIS A 79 0.17 -14.08 5.81
CA HIS A 79 0.84 -12.83 5.48
C HIS A 79 0.87 -11.91 6.70
N LYS A 80 2.07 -11.44 7.05
CA LYS A 80 2.31 -10.48 8.13
C LYS A 80 3.13 -9.31 7.61
N ALA A 81 2.66 -8.10 7.89
CA ALA A 81 3.31 -6.86 7.53
C ALA A 81 3.37 -5.94 8.75
N CYS A 82 4.42 -5.12 8.84
CA CYS A 82 4.52 -4.04 9.81
C CYS A 82 4.89 -2.74 9.10
N ILE A 83 4.40 -1.62 9.63
CA ILE A 83 4.76 -0.30 9.15
C ILE A 83 4.87 0.66 10.33
N GLU A 84 5.83 1.56 10.21
CA GLU A 84 6.10 2.66 11.12
C GLU A 84 6.36 3.89 10.28
N VAL A 85 5.64 4.96 10.57
CA VAL A 85 5.83 6.29 9.99
C VAL A 85 6.07 7.24 11.15
N ASP A 86 7.26 7.82 11.15
CA ASP A 86 7.71 8.84 12.08
C ASP A 86 8.41 10.00 11.35
N GLU A 87 9.03 10.90 12.09
CA GLU A 87 9.76 12.05 11.53
C GLU A 87 11.13 11.67 10.94
N GLU A 88 11.69 10.52 11.31
CA GLU A 88 13.02 10.07 10.84
C GLU A 88 12.90 9.27 9.52
N GLY A 89 11.81 8.52 9.34
CA GLY A 89 11.50 7.72 8.16
C GLY A 89 11.15 8.52 6.90
N THR A 90 11.03 9.85 7.01
CA THR A 90 10.98 10.79 5.88
C THR A 90 12.11 11.79 6.08
N GLU A 91 13.26 11.54 5.44
CA GLU A 91 14.44 12.39 5.52
C GLU A 91 14.04 13.83 5.15
N ALA A 92 13.91 14.67 6.17
CA ALA A 92 13.46 16.04 6.08
C ALA A 92 14.53 16.90 5.39
N ALA A 93 14.60 16.84 4.07
CA ALA A 93 15.42 17.74 3.26
C ALA A 93 14.75 19.13 3.20
N ALA A 94 14.94 19.93 4.24
CA ALA A 94 14.64 21.36 4.21
C ALA A 94 15.64 22.07 3.29
N VAL A 95 15.33 22.17 1.99
CA VAL A 95 16.11 22.97 1.05
C VAL A 95 15.49 24.37 0.96
N SER A 96 16.13 25.34 1.61
CA SER A 96 15.79 26.76 1.49
C SER A 96 16.27 27.30 0.14
N VAL A 97 15.36 27.45 -0.84
CA VAL A 97 15.64 28.19 -2.09
C VAL A 97 14.96 29.54 -2.02
N GLY A 98 15.75 30.62 -2.00
CA GLY A 98 15.24 31.99 -2.10
C GLY A 98 14.79 32.29 -3.52
N VAL A 99 13.48 32.37 -3.75
CA VAL A 99 12.90 32.85 -5.01
C VAL A 99 12.05 34.09 -4.74
N MET A 100 12.34 35.17 -5.46
CA MET A 100 11.62 36.44 -5.38
C MET A 100 10.21 36.25 -5.97
N LYS A 101 9.16 36.19 -5.13
CA LYS A 101 7.75 36.05 -5.57
C LYS A 101 7.09 37.42 -5.72
N VAL A 102 6.49 37.65 -6.88
CA VAL A 102 5.53 38.73 -7.13
C VAL A 102 4.26 38.44 -6.31
N THR A 103 3.85 39.38 -5.46
CA THR A 103 2.77 39.24 -4.48
C THR A 103 1.39 39.34 -5.13
N CYS A 104 0.87 38.21 -5.60
CA CYS A 104 -0.57 37.96 -5.63
C CYS A 104 -0.91 37.10 -4.42
N LEU A 105 -1.85 37.52 -3.57
CA LEU A 105 -2.22 36.90 -2.30
C LEU A 105 -2.90 35.51 -2.49
N ARG A 106 -2.17 34.52 -3.03
CA ARG A 106 -2.64 33.13 -3.08
C ARG A 106 -2.15 32.41 -1.84
N ARG A 107 -3.08 32.03 -0.96
CA ARG A 107 -2.81 31.17 0.19
C ARG A 107 -2.40 29.79 -0.33
N ASN A 108 -1.25 29.29 0.11
CA ASN A 108 -0.81 27.93 -0.17
C ASN A 108 -1.82 26.93 0.44
N PRO A 109 -2.07 25.77 -0.20
CA PRO A 109 -2.95 24.76 0.36
C PRO A 109 -2.35 24.17 1.65
N ASP A 110 -3.21 23.89 2.63
CA ASP A 110 -2.86 23.14 3.83
C ASP A 110 -3.02 21.64 3.54
N PHE A 111 -2.13 20.79 4.06
CA PHE A 111 -2.17 19.33 3.96
C PHE A 111 -2.28 18.74 5.36
N ILE A 112 -3.49 18.34 5.76
CA ILE A 112 -3.82 17.92 7.13
C ILE A 112 -4.56 16.58 7.07
N ASP A 113 -3.90 15.50 7.47
CA ASP A 113 -4.45 14.15 7.50
C ASP A 113 -5.10 13.83 8.87
N ASP A 114 -6.15 14.56 9.21
CA ASP A 114 -6.91 14.42 10.46
C ASP A 114 -8.16 13.52 10.36
N HIS A 115 -8.33 12.83 9.23
CA HIS A 115 -9.45 11.96 8.90
C HIS A 115 -8.96 10.68 8.21
N PRO A 116 -9.80 9.65 7.98
CA PRO A 116 -9.36 8.42 7.35
C PRO A 116 -8.67 8.63 6.00
N PHE A 117 -7.50 8.03 5.79
CA PHE A 117 -6.73 8.14 4.55
C PHE A 117 -6.14 6.78 4.12
N LEU A 118 -5.74 6.72 2.85
CA LEU A 118 -5.02 5.60 2.27
C LEU A 118 -3.55 5.97 2.11
N PHE A 119 -2.67 4.99 2.28
CA PHE A 119 -1.25 5.16 1.99
C PHE A 119 -0.77 4.03 1.09
N THR A 120 0.30 4.31 0.35
CA THR A 120 0.97 3.34 -0.51
C THR A 120 2.46 3.59 -0.46
N VAL A 121 3.25 2.53 -0.31
CA VAL A 121 4.71 2.57 -0.45
C VAL A 121 5.03 1.94 -1.80
N ARG A 122 5.61 2.72 -2.70
CA ARG A 122 5.88 2.35 -4.09
C ARG A 122 7.35 2.54 -4.39
N GLU A 123 7.93 1.62 -5.15
CA GLU A 123 9.24 1.83 -5.77
C GLU A 123 9.02 2.61 -7.08
N ASP A 124 9.61 3.80 -7.18
CA ASP A 124 9.21 4.76 -8.22
C ASP A 124 9.59 4.36 -9.65
N LYS A 125 10.66 3.58 -9.84
CA LYS A 125 11.20 3.26 -11.17
C LYS A 125 10.42 2.13 -11.85
N SER A 126 10.18 1.04 -11.12
CA SER A 126 9.43 -0.14 -11.55
C SER A 126 7.93 0.04 -11.37
N GLY A 127 7.52 0.92 -10.46
CA GLY A 127 6.13 1.13 -10.07
C GLY A 127 5.54 0.06 -9.16
N VAL A 128 6.38 -0.87 -8.66
CA VAL A 128 5.95 -1.94 -7.75
C VAL A 128 5.45 -1.34 -6.44
N ILE A 129 4.27 -1.79 -6.02
CA ILE A 129 3.68 -1.45 -4.72
C ILE A 129 4.20 -2.45 -3.68
N LEU A 130 4.92 -1.94 -2.69
CA LEU A 130 5.46 -2.72 -1.59
C LEU A 130 4.44 -2.83 -0.45
N PHE A 131 3.73 -1.73 -0.16
CA PHE A 131 2.68 -1.68 0.87
C PHE A 131 1.50 -0.86 0.39
N MET A 132 0.31 -1.27 0.80
CA MET A 132 -0.91 -0.48 0.67
C MET A 132 -1.74 -0.68 1.94
N GLY A 133 -2.29 0.40 2.47
CA GLY A 133 -3.10 0.31 3.68
C GLY A 133 -3.99 1.53 3.87
N GLN A 134 -4.82 1.44 4.90
CA GLN A 134 -5.74 2.50 5.29
C GLN A 134 -5.57 2.81 6.78
N ILE A 135 -5.59 4.09 7.12
CA ILE A 135 -5.71 4.57 8.49
C ILE A 135 -7.15 5.02 8.68
N LEU A 136 -7.89 4.36 9.57
CA LEU A 136 -9.29 4.71 9.87
C LEU A 136 -9.44 5.69 11.03
N ASN A 137 -8.43 5.79 11.89
CA ASN A 137 -8.44 6.74 13.01
C ASN A 137 -7.02 7.29 13.24
N PRO A 138 -6.71 8.46 12.67
CA PRO A 138 -5.43 9.13 12.84
C PRO A 138 -5.13 9.56 14.28
N SER A 139 -6.13 9.68 15.15
CA SER A 139 -5.98 10.20 16.51
C SER A 139 -5.65 9.13 17.56
N LYS A 140 -5.55 7.85 17.17
CA LYS A 140 -5.31 6.72 18.09
C LYS A 140 -3.85 6.28 18.17
N HIS A 141 -2.93 6.95 17.47
CA HIS A 141 -1.52 6.59 17.37
C HIS A 141 -0.61 7.80 17.57
#